data_AF-A0AAD7BWZ4-F1
#
_entry.id   AF-A0AAD7BWZ4-F1
#
_cell.length_a   1.000
_cell.length_b   1.000
_cell.length_c   1.000
_cell.angle_alpha   90.00
_cell.angle_beta   90.00
_cell.angle_gamma   90.00
#
_symmetry.space_group_name_H-M   'P 1'
#
loop_
_entity.id
_entity.type
_entity.pdbx_description
1 polymer ?
#
loop_
_entity_poly.entity_id
_entity_poly.type
_entity_poly.pdbx_seq_one_letter_code
_entity_poly.pdbx_strand_id
1 'polypeptide(L)'
;MSNSKFVAANRFLANHGMNPITEVQLREAVFDVPEQKKQQAMDTILARIPTWDLLGVKPTPTAPQPETFLLNIPDDALSIRFFTGGALPEQRLFFFDFYDAVHHIPKNAPQDYRLEIVSPPPCPLISLEQHYGEEPKEEQERFMVATKVTCSLMRPNHAPFLFDVPSRAGIAQAVPLVY
;
A
#
# COMPACT_ATOMS: atom_id res chain seq x y z
N MET A 1 8.85 14.33 -15.99
CA MET A 1 9.65 14.75 -14.81
C MET A 1 9.98 13.56 -13.88
N SER A 2 10.58 12.48 -14.38
CA SER A 2 10.64 11.19 -13.62
C SER A 2 12.04 10.56 -13.46
N ASN A 3 13.13 11.28 -13.74
CA ASN A 3 14.49 10.68 -13.68
C ASN A 3 15.22 10.87 -12.34
N SER A 4 14.85 11.87 -11.52
CA SER A 4 15.65 12.20 -10.33
C SER A 4 15.50 11.18 -9.20
N LYS A 5 14.29 10.63 -9.00
CA LYS A 5 14.02 9.67 -7.91
C LYS A 5 14.57 8.27 -8.22
N PHE A 6 14.46 7.83 -9.47
CA PHE A 6 15.04 6.56 -9.93
C PHE A 6 16.58 6.58 -9.84
N VAL A 7 17.21 7.70 -10.20
CA VAL A 7 18.64 7.91 -10.04
C VAL A 7 19.05 7.94 -8.57
N ALA A 8 18.24 8.54 -7.69
CA ALA A 8 18.49 8.55 -6.25
C ALA A 8 18.42 7.14 -5.65
N ALA A 9 17.37 6.38 -5.96
CA ALA A 9 17.20 5.00 -5.51
C ALA A 9 18.35 4.10 -6.00
N ASN A 10 18.74 4.18 -7.27
CA ASN A 10 19.86 3.37 -7.79
C ASN A 10 21.23 3.78 -7.24
N ARG A 11 21.44 5.07 -6.98
CA ARG A 11 22.65 5.54 -6.30
C ARG A 11 22.71 5.02 -4.87
N PHE A 12 21.58 4.99 -4.19
CA PHE A 12 21.48 4.42 -2.86
C PHE A 12 21.85 2.92 -2.87
N LEU A 13 21.25 2.13 -3.78
CA LEU A 13 21.51 0.69 -3.90
C LEU A 13 23.00 0.42 -4.12
N ALA A 14 23.63 1.16 -5.04
CA ALA A 14 25.05 1.06 -5.32
C ALA A 14 25.92 1.38 -4.09
N ASN A 15 25.54 2.39 -3.30
CA ASN A 15 26.26 2.76 -2.07
C ASN A 15 26.19 1.70 -0.96
N HIS A 16 25.25 0.76 -1.05
CA HIS A 16 25.04 -0.32 -0.07
C HIS A 16 25.44 -1.70 -0.62
N GLY A 17 26.22 -1.73 -1.71
CA GLY A 17 26.69 -2.99 -2.31
C GLY A 17 25.59 -3.83 -2.96
N MET A 18 24.41 -3.25 -3.18
CA MET A 18 23.30 -3.90 -3.88
C MET A 18 23.36 -3.57 -5.36
N ASN A 19 23.01 -4.55 -6.20
CA ASN A 19 22.94 -4.32 -7.64
C ASN A 19 21.81 -3.34 -7.95
N PRO A 20 22.07 -2.24 -8.68
CA PRO A 20 21.03 -1.32 -9.10
C PRO A 20 19.97 -2.06 -9.91
N ILE A 21 18.71 -1.81 -9.59
CA ILE A 21 17.59 -2.45 -10.27
C ILE A 21 17.24 -1.61 -11.48
N THR A 22 17.19 -2.24 -12.65
CA THR A 22 16.78 -1.53 -13.86
C THR A 22 15.27 -1.29 -13.84
N GLU A 23 14.82 -0.23 -14.50
CA GLU A 23 13.39 0.07 -14.65
C GLU A 23 12.66 -1.09 -15.34
N VAL A 24 13.38 -1.81 -16.22
CA VAL A 24 12.94 -3.04 -16.87
C VAL A 24 12.73 -4.16 -15.85
N GLN A 25 13.67 -4.41 -14.94
CA GLN A 25 13.53 -5.43 -13.90
C GLN A 25 12.38 -5.12 -12.92
N LEU A 26 12.15 -3.85 -12.60
CA LEU A 26 10.99 -3.43 -11.80
C LEU A 26 9.67 -3.60 -12.54
N ARG A 27 9.63 -3.30 -13.85
CA ARG A 27 8.45 -3.52 -14.69
C ARG A 27 8.16 -5.01 -14.86
N GLU A 28 9.16 -5.83 -15.18
CA GLU A 28 8.99 -7.28 -15.35
C GLU A 28 8.49 -7.97 -14.08
N ALA A 29 8.94 -7.54 -12.90
CA ALA A 29 8.46 -8.07 -11.62
C ALA A 29 6.99 -7.73 -11.32
N VAL A 30 6.44 -6.65 -11.87
CA VAL A 30 5.10 -6.14 -11.51
C VAL A 30 4.04 -6.40 -12.59
N PHE A 31 4.42 -6.39 -13.87
CA PHE A 31 3.47 -6.33 -14.98
C PHE A 31 3.13 -7.68 -15.61
N ASP A 32 4.00 -8.69 -15.53
CA ASP A 32 3.82 -10.00 -16.19
C ASP A 32 3.58 -11.16 -15.22
N VAL A 33 3.29 -10.82 -13.97
CA VAL A 33 3.11 -11.79 -12.90
C VAL A 33 1.62 -12.12 -12.74
N PRO A 34 1.21 -13.40 -12.84
CA PRO A 34 -0.15 -13.82 -12.53
C PRO A 34 -0.60 -13.25 -11.18
N GLU A 35 -1.89 -12.89 -11.06
CA GLU A 35 -2.45 -12.22 -9.88
C GLU A 35 -2.05 -12.87 -8.55
N GLN A 36 -2.00 -14.21 -8.53
CA GLN A 36 -1.60 -15.04 -7.39
C GLN A 36 -0.13 -14.88 -6.97
N LYS A 37 0.75 -14.41 -7.85
CA LYS A 37 2.18 -14.20 -7.60
C LYS A 37 2.53 -12.73 -7.36
N LYS A 38 1.57 -11.80 -7.47
CA LYS A 38 1.80 -10.36 -7.27
C LYS A 38 2.34 -10.06 -5.88
N GLN A 39 1.88 -10.76 -4.83
CA GLN A 39 2.40 -10.57 -3.48
C GLN A 39 3.85 -11.07 -3.35
N GLN A 40 4.17 -12.25 -3.89
CA GLN A 40 5.54 -12.75 -3.88
C GLN A 40 6.50 -11.82 -4.64
N ALA A 41 6.04 -11.26 -5.76
CA ALA A 41 6.78 -10.23 -6.47
C ALA A 41 6.92 -8.94 -5.63
N MET A 42 5.89 -8.56 -4.88
CA MET A 42 5.92 -7.45 -3.92
C MET A 42 6.97 -7.66 -2.85
N ASP A 43 6.98 -8.83 -2.22
CA ASP A 43 7.94 -9.20 -1.18
C ASP A 43 9.36 -9.15 -1.75
N THR A 44 9.54 -9.59 -3.01
CA THR A 44 10.83 -9.50 -3.72
C THR A 44 11.25 -8.05 -3.98
N ILE A 45 10.31 -7.15 -4.26
CA ILE A 45 10.57 -5.72 -4.46
C ILE A 45 10.95 -5.06 -3.13
N LEU A 46 10.18 -5.32 -2.07
CA LEU A 46 10.43 -4.82 -0.71
C LEU A 46 11.78 -5.26 -0.15
N ALA A 47 12.19 -6.51 -0.43
CA ALA A 47 13.48 -7.04 -0.02
C ALA A 47 14.68 -6.37 -0.72
N ARG A 48 14.46 -5.67 -1.83
CA ARG A 48 15.54 -5.11 -2.66
C ARG A 48 15.63 -3.60 -2.61
N ILE A 49 14.69 -2.91 -1.98
CA ILE A 49 14.67 -1.45 -1.96
C ILE A 49 14.77 -0.93 -0.51
N PRO A 50 15.76 -0.07 -0.24
CA PRO A 50 16.03 0.46 1.08
C PRO A 50 14.96 1.42 1.58
N THR A 51 14.77 1.34 2.89
CA THR A 51 13.51 1.54 3.62
C THR A 51 12.97 2.97 3.67
N TRP A 52 13.64 4.00 3.16
CA TRP A 52 13.21 5.39 3.41
C TRP A 52 12.83 6.16 2.15
N ASP A 53 13.46 5.87 1.00
CA ASP A 53 13.14 6.52 -0.27
C ASP A 53 11.87 5.96 -0.95
N LEU A 54 11.45 4.76 -0.54
CA LEU A 54 10.32 4.05 -1.14
C LEU A 54 8.98 4.32 -0.47
N LEU A 55 8.99 4.59 0.83
CA LEU A 55 7.76 4.59 1.63
C LEU A 55 6.84 5.78 1.36
N GLY A 56 7.29 6.70 0.48
CA GLY A 56 6.62 7.96 0.23
C GLY A 56 6.49 8.79 1.50
N VAL A 57 6.12 10.05 1.33
CA VAL A 57 5.66 10.87 2.45
C VAL A 57 4.15 10.66 2.54
N LYS A 58 3.63 10.30 3.72
CA LYS A 58 2.18 10.28 3.95
C LYS A 58 1.61 11.64 3.56
N PRO A 59 0.48 11.71 2.85
CA PRO A 59 -0.16 12.99 2.56
C PRO A 59 -0.47 13.70 3.88
N THR A 60 -0.04 14.95 3.98
CA THR A 60 -0.42 15.82 5.09
C THR A 60 -1.67 16.60 4.70
N PRO A 61 -2.50 17.04 5.67
CA PRO A 61 -3.66 17.89 5.38
C PRO A 61 -3.29 19.17 4.62
N THR A 62 -2.08 19.69 4.84
CA THR A 62 -1.57 20.91 4.22
C THR A 62 -0.89 20.69 2.87
N ALA A 63 -0.59 19.45 2.50
CA ALA A 63 0.01 19.07 1.22
C ALA A 63 -0.74 17.87 0.63
N PRO A 64 -2.00 18.07 0.20
CA PRO A 64 -2.80 17.00 -0.40
C PRO A 64 -2.10 16.49 -1.67
N GLN A 65 -1.93 15.17 -1.76
CA GLN A 65 -1.38 14.56 -2.96
C GLN A 65 -2.49 14.37 -4.01
N PRO A 66 -2.21 14.59 -5.31
CA PRO A 66 -3.22 14.53 -6.39
C PRO A 66 -3.97 13.20 -6.52
N GLU A 67 -3.45 12.12 -5.92
CA GLU A 67 -3.96 10.76 -6.04
C GLU A 67 -4.20 10.15 -4.64
N THR A 68 -4.97 10.85 -3.82
CA THR A 68 -5.43 10.35 -2.51
C THR A 68 -6.89 9.92 -2.61
N PHE A 69 -7.21 8.69 -2.18
CA PHE A 69 -8.57 8.17 -2.17
C PHE A 69 -8.95 7.83 -0.74
N LEU A 70 -10.15 8.22 -0.32
CA LEU A 70 -10.68 7.87 0.99
C LEU A 70 -11.83 6.87 0.82
N LEU A 71 -11.75 5.80 1.59
CA LEU A 71 -12.75 4.74 1.65
C LEU A 71 -13.27 4.66 3.08
N ASN A 72 -14.52 5.01 3.29
CA ASN A 72 -15.16 4.90 4.61
C ASN A 72 -15.40 3.43 4.94
N ILE A 73 -15.03 3.02 6.15
CA ILE A 73 -15.36 1.69 6.65
C ILE A 73 -16.77 1.77 7.25
N PRO A 74 -17.72 0.90 6.83
CA PRO A 74 -19.08 0.91 7.39
C PRO A 74 -19.06 0.70 8.90
N ASP A 75 -19.87 1.49 9.63
CA ASP A 75 -20.01 1.40 11.08
C ASP A 75 -18.68 1.55 11.84
N ASP A 76 -17.75 2.34 11.29
CA ASP A 76 -16.46 2.64 11.91
C ASP A 76 -16.20 4.14 11.96
N ALA A 77 -15.39 4.57 12.94
CA ALA A 77 -14.87 5.94 12.98
C ALA A 77 -13.67 6.12 12.04
N LEU A 78 -12.99 5.04 11.67
CA LEU A 78 -11.85 5.06 10.78
C LEU A 78 -12.26 4.92 9.32
N SER A 79 -11.39 5.42 8.45
CA SER A 79 -11.43 5.23 7.01
C SER A 79 -10.11 4.65 6.52
N ILE A 80 -10.10 4.02 5.34
CA ILE A 80 -8.88 3.63 4.64
C ILE A 80 -8.52 4.75 3.67
N ARG A 81 -7.30 5.27 3.78
CA ARG A 81 -6.81 6.31 2.89
C ARG A 81 -5.69 5.76 2.01
N PHE A 82 -5.96 5.66 0.71
CA PHE A 82 -4.98 5.27 -0.29
C PHE A 82 -4.24 6.49 -0.81
N PHE A 83 -2.94 6.34 -1.06
CA PHE A 83 -2.11 7.37 -1.66
C PHE A 83 -0.93 6.76 -2.39
N THR A 84 -0.36 7.52 -3.32
CA THR A 84 0.81 7.06 -4.05
C THR A 84 2.08 7.32 -3.27
N GLY A 85 2.96 6.32 -3.12
CA GLY A 85 4.27 6.49 -2.46
C GLY A 85 5.26 7.35 -3.24
N GLY A 86 4.83 7.96 -4.35
CA GLY A 86 5.58 8.97 -5.10
C GLY A 86 6.86 8.52 -5.80
N ALA A 87 7.31 7.27 -5.63
CA ALA A 87 8.55 6.79 -6.21
C ALA A 87 8.38 6.34 -7.68
N LEU A 88 7.31 5.60 -7.99
CA LEU A 88 7.16 4.97 -9.30
C LEU A 88 5.68 4.99 -9.76
N PRO A 89 5.24 6.04 -10.48
CA PRO A 89 3.85 6.20 -10.95
C PRO A 89 3.35 5.01 -11.77
N GLU A 90 4.25 4.31 -12.43
CA GLU A 90 3.92 3.20 -13.31
C GLU A 90 3.64 1.90 -12.55
N GLN A 91 4.10 1.75 -11.31
CA GLN A 91 4.13 0.44 -10.64
C GLN A 91 2.77 -0.10 -10.21
N ARG A 92 1.65 0.57 -10.49
CA ARG A 92 0.32 0.07 -10.10
C ARG A 92 0.26 -0.34 -8.62
N LEU A 93 0.96 0.41 -7.75
CA LEU A 93 0.95 0.22 -6.30
C LEU A 93 0.27 1.41 -5.63
N PHE A 94 -0.50 1.12 -4.60
CA PHE A 94 -0.96 2.07 -3.61
C PHE A 94 -0.33 1.75 -2.26
N PHE A 95 -0.01 2.81 -1.53
CA PHE A 95 0.14 2.74 -0.10
C PHE A 95 -1.20 3.09 0.52
N PHE A 96 -1.48 2.56 1.69
CA PHE A 96 -2.61 3.04 2.47
C PHE A 96 -2.33 3.02 3.97
N ASP A 97 -3.10 3.81 4.69
CA ASP A 97 -3.18 3.82 6.14
C ASP A 97 -4.63 3.84 6.62
N PHE A 98 -4.82 3.54 7.91
CA PHE A 98 -6.06 3.92 8.59
C PHE A 98 -6.02 5.42 8.87
N TYR A 99 -7.18 6.05 8.76
CA TYR A 99 -7.29 7.50 8.79
C TYR A 99 -8.53 7.92 9.57
N ASP A 100 -8.33 8.81 10.54
CA ASP A 100 -9.41 9.51 11.21
C ASP A 100 -9.83 10.69 10.33
N ALA A 101 -10.96 10.53 9.63
CA ALA A 101 -11.47 11.53 8.71
C ALA A 101 -12.00 12.80 9.41
N VAL A 102 -12.29 12.73 10.71
CA VAL A 102 -12.79 13.87 11.50
C VAL A 102 -11.63 14.75 11.95
N HIS A 103 -10.58 14.14 12.50
CA HIS A 103 -9.42 14.86 13.02
C HIS A 103 -8.31 15.05 11.98
N HIS A 104 -8.48 14.45 10.80
CA HIS A 104 -7.54 14.50 9.68
C HIS A 104 -6.15 13.92 9.96
N ILE A 105 -6.07 12.90 10.82
CA ILE A 105 -4.83 12.28 11.26
C ILE A 105 -4.74 10.80 10.85
N PRO A 106 -3.58 10.31 10.40
CA PRO A 106 -3.39 8.88 10.21
C PRO A 106 -3.44 8.17 11.55
N LYS A 107 -3.89 6.92 11.54
CA LYS A 107 -3.90 6.02 12.69
C LYS A 107 -3.28 4.69 12.31
N ASN A 108 -2.70 4.02 13.30
CA ASN A 108 -2.31 2.62 13.14
C ASN A 108 -3.57 1.76 13.14
N ALA A 109 -3.48 0.58 12.54
CA ALA A 109 -4.53 -0.42 12.58
C ALA A 109 -4.83 -0.80 14.04
N PRO A 110 -6.11 -0.84 14.45
CA PRO A 110 -6.48 -1.46 15.72
C PRO A 110 -5.96 -2.91 15.79
N GLN A 111 -5.52 -3.33 16.96
CA GLN A 111 -4.80 -4.61 17.16
C GLN A 111 -5.59 -5.84 16.71
N ASP A 112 -6.92 -5.76 16.74
CA ASP A 112 -7.86 -6.80 16.40
C ASP A 112 -8.33 -6.77 14.94
N TYR A 113 -7.82 -5.82 14.14
CA TYR A 113 -8.12 -5.74 12.72
C TYR A 113 -7.18 -6.66 11.94
N ARG A 114 -7.72 -7.29 10.91
CA ARG A 114 -6.92 -8.09 9.97
C ARG A 114 -7.26 -7.71 8.54
N LEU A 115 -6.22 -7.51 7.74
CA LEU A 115 -6.31 -7.19 6.33
C LEU A 115 -5.81 -8.36 5.50
N GLU A 116 -6.52 -8.69 4.43
CA GLU A 116 -6.15 -9.78 3.52
C GLU A 116 -6.44 -9.37 2.07
N ILE A 117 -5.61 -9.81 1.13
CA ILE A 117 -5.96 -9.83 -0.29
C ILE A 117 -6.85 -11.06 -0.52
N VAL A 118 -8.01 -10.82 -1.14
CA VAL A 118 -8.96 -11.87 -1.52
C VAL A 118 -8.44 -12.58 -2.76
N SER A 119 -7.58 -13.58 -2.53
CA SER A 119 -7.09 -14.51 -3.54
C SER A 119 -7.31 -15.95 -3.09
N PRO A 120 -7.23 -16.94 -4.00
CA PRO A 120 -7.08 -18.34 -3.60
C PRO A 120 -5.59 -18.76 -3.68
N PRO A 121 -4.90 -19.04 -2.55
CA PRO A 121 -5.34 -18.86 -1.15
C PRO A 121 -5.34 -17.38 -0.71
N PRO A 122 -6.09 -17.01 0.34
CA PRO A 122 -6.07 -15.64 0.87
C PRO A 122 -4.68 -15.27 1.35
N CYS A 123 -4.29 -14.02 1.13
CA CYS A 123 -2.95 -13.55 1.46
C CYS A 123 -3.03 -12.43 2.51
N PRO A 124 -2.54 -12.64 3.74
CA PRO A 124 -2.51 -11.59 4.75
C PRO A 124 -1.72 -10.38 4.29
N LEU A 125 -2.29 -9.20 4.50
CA LEU A 125 -1.59 -7.93 4.36
C LEU A 125 -1.00 -7.55 5.71
N ILE A 126 0.32 -7.56 5.79
CA ILE A 126 1.07 -7.03 6.93
C ILE A 126 1.49 -5.60 6.64
N SER A 127 1.72 -4.81 7.69
CA SER A 127 2.27 -3.47 7.51
C SER A 127 3.73 -3.55 7.06
N LEU A 128 4.18 -2.48 6.43
CA LEU A 128 5.57 -2.36 5.98
C LEU A 128 6.52 -2.42 7.17
N GLU A 129 6.16 -1.78 8.27
CA GLU A 129 6.92 -1.83 9.52
C GLU A 129 7.08 -3.28 10.00
N GLN A 130 5.99 -4.06 10.06
CA GLN A 130 6.05 -5.49 10.41
C GLN A 130 6.90 -6.30 9.43
N HIS A 131 6.79 -6.04 8.12
CA HIS A 131 7.60 -6.70 7.09
C HIS A 131 9.10 -6.49 7.32
N TYR A 132 9.49 -5.29 7.77
CA TYR A 132 10.88 -4.97 8.11
C TYR A 132 11.29 -5.38 9.54
N GLY A 133 10.40 -6.03 10.29
CA GLY A 133 10.67 -6.44 11.69
C GLY A 133 10.66 -5.27 12.68
N GLU A 134 10.01 -4.17 12.33
CA GLU A 134 9.85 -2.99 13.17
C GLU A 134 8.43 -2.94 13.77
N GLU A 135 8.32 -2.35 14.96
CA GLU A 135 7.01 -2.01 15.51
C GLU A 135 6.54 -0.66 14.93
N PRO A 136 5.27 -0.57 14.48
CA PRO A 136 4.74 0.67 13.95
C PRO A 136 4.65 1.72 15.06
N LYS A 137 5.38 2.82 14.90
CA LYS A 137 5.22 4.02 15.72
C LYS A 137 3.84 4.62 15.49
N GLU A 138 3.36 5.39 16.47
CA GLU A 138 2.06 6.06 16.40
C GLU A 138 1.92 6.89 15.10
N GLU A 139 0.81 6.63 14.38
CA GLU A 139 0.42 7.26 13.11
C GLU A 139 1.36 6.98 11.92
N GLN A 140 2.34 6.09 12.07
CA GLN A 140 3.32 5.78 11.03
C GLN A 140 3.01 4.52 10.24
N GLU A 141 2.14 3.64 10.74
CA GLU A 141 1.85 2.36 10.09
C GLU A 141 1.35 2.55 8.65
N ARG A 142 1.89 1.75 7.74
CA ARG A 142 1.53 1.75 6.33
C ARG A 142 1.41 0.34 5.80
N PHE A 143 0.50 0.19 4.87
CA PHE A 143 0.33 -1.01 4.07
C PHE A 143 0.63 -0.68 2.62
N MET A 144 1.02 -1.69 1.85
CA MET A 144 1.25 -1.55 0.42
C MET A 144 0.50 -2.65 -0.31
N VAL A 145 -0.17 -2.27 -1.40
CA VAL A 145 -1.04 -3.17 -2.16
C VAL A 145 -1.07 -2.79 -3.63
N ALA A 146 -1.23 -3.78 -4.51
CA ALA A 146 -1.39 -3.55 -5.94
C ALA A 146 -2.77 -2.93 -6.26
N THR A 147 -2.86 -2.11 -7.30
CA THR A 147 -4.15 -1.59 -7.81
C THR A 147 -5.04 -2.72 -8.31
N LYS A 148 -6.36 -2.52 -8.27
CA LYS A 148 -7.36 -3.46 -8.82
C LYS A 148 -7.34 -4.85 -8.17
N VAL A 149 -6.84 -4.96 -6.95
CA VAL A 149 -7.06 -6.17 -6.13
C VAL A 149 -8.19 -5.90 -5.16
N THR A 150 -8.93 -6.96 -4.83
CA THR A 150 -9.94 -6.91 -3.77
C THR A 150 -9.28 -7.27 -2.45
N CYS A 151 -9.53 -6.48 -1.43
CA CYS A 151 -9.10 -6.71 -0.07
C CYS A 151 -10.29 -6.98 0.84
N SER A 152 -10.03 -7.66 1.95
CA SER A 152 -10.96 -7.90 3.04
C SER A 152 -10.40 -7.28 4.32
N LEU A 153 -11.22 -6.50 5.02
CA LEU A 153 -10.97 -6.05 6.38
C LEU A 153 -11.88 -6.82 7.34
N MET A 154 -11.27 -7.58 8.24
CA MET A 154 -11.93 -8.31 9.31
C MET A 154 -11.83 -7.48 10.61
N ARG A 155 -12.97 -7.22 11.25
CA ARG A 155 -13.08 -6.51 12.54
C ARG A 155 -13.90 -7.34 13.52
N PRO A 156 -13.68 -7.23 14.84
CA PRO A 156 -14.49 -7.96 15.81
C PRO A 156 -15.98 -7.61 15.71
N ASN A 157 -16.84 -8.62 15.82
CA ASN A 157 -18.30 -8.48 15.81
C ASN A 157 -18.89 -7.85 14.54
N HIS A 158 -18.12 -7.74 13.45
CA HIS A 158 -18.60 -7.23 12.16
C HIS A 158 -18.38 -8.29 11.08
N ALA A 159 -19.22 -8.25 10.05
CA ALA A 159 -18.97 -9.04 8.84
C ALA A 159 -17.69 -8.54 8.14
N PRO A 160 -16.99 -9.40 7.37
CA PRO A 160 -15.85 -8.98 6.57
C PRO A 160 -16.24 -7.83 5.63
N PHE A 161 -15.46 -6.75 5.66
CA PHE A 161 -15.65 -5.61 4.77
C PHE A 161 -14.77 -5.77 3.54
N LEU A 162 -15.39 -6.01 2.38
CA LEU A 162 -14.69 -6.16 1.11
C LEU A 162 -14.59 -4.81 0.39
N PHE A 163 -13.42 -4.54 -0.19
CA PHE A 163 -13.20 -3.33 -0.96
C PHE A 163 -12.18 -3.53 -2.07
N ASP A 164 -12.38 -2.82 -3.17
CA ASP A 164 -11.43 -2.81 -4.27
C ASP A 164 -10.42 -1.67 -4.11
N VAL A 165 -9.14 -2.01 -4.27
CA VAL A 165 -8.08 -1.01 -4.31
C VAL A 165 -8.27 -0.14 -5.55
N PRO A 166 -8.27 1.20 -5.41
CA PRO A 166 -8.52 2.11 -6.53
C PRO A 166 -7.61 1.82 -7.72
N SER A 167 -8.10 2.17 -8.91
CA SER A 167 -7.25 2.26 -10.11
C SER A 167 -7.01 3.73 -10.41
N ARG A 168 -5.84 4.09 -10.97
CA ARG A 168 -5.53 5.48 -11.35
C ARG A 168 -6.55 6.12 -12.33
N ALA A 169 -7.47 5.32 -12.88
CA ALA A 169 -8.53 5.74 -13.79
C ALA A 169 -9.95 5.77 -13.17
N GLY A 170 -10.14 5.46 -11.88
CA GLY A 170 -11.49 5.41 -11.29
C GLY A 170 -11.53 5.40 -9.76
N ILE A 171 -12.59 6.03 -9.23
CA ILE A 171 -12.96 6.10 -7.80
C ILE A 171 -13.07 4.68 -7.21
N ALA A 172 -12.45 4.43 -6.06
CA ALA A 172 -12.64 3.18 -5.33
C ALA A 172 -14.13 2.99 -4.99
N GLN A 173 -14.69 1.84 -5.34
CA GLN A 173 -16.07 1.50 -5.00
C GLN A 173 -16.05 0.46 -3.87
N ALA A 174 -16.78 0.73 -2.79
CA ALA A 174 -17.10 -0.28 -1.80
C ALA A 174 -18.16 -1.22 -2.39
N VAL A 175 -17.94 -2.54 -2.31
CA VAL A 175 -18.93 -3.52 -2.77
C VAL A 175 -19.64 -4.08 -1.55
N PRO A 176 -20.92 -3.71 -1.29
CA PRO A 176 -21.69 -4.31 -0.21
C PRO A 176 -22.03 -5.77 -0.56
N LEU A 177 -21.83 -6.69 0.37
CA LEU A 177 -22.29 -8.07 0.23
C LEU A 177 -23.80 -8.14 0.53
N VAL A 178 -24.55 -8.66 -0.44
CA VAL A 178 -25.90 -9.18 -0.23
C VAL A 178 -25.74 -10.70 -0.10
N TYR A 179 -26.07 -11.25 1.07
CA TYR A 179 -26.19 -12.70 1.30
C TYR A 179 -27.62 -13.17 1.05
#